data_AF-A0A833J887-F1
#
_entry.id   AF-A0A833J887-F1
#
_cell.length_a   1.000
_cell.length_b   1.000
_cell.length_c   1.000
_cell.angle_alpha   90.00
_cell.angle_beta   90.00
_cell.angle_gamma   90.00
#
_symmetry.space_group_name_H-M   'P 1'
#
loop_
_entity.id
_entity.type
_entity.pdbx_description
1 polymer ?
#
loop_
_entity_poly.entity_id
_entity_poly.type
_entity_poly.pdbx_seq_one_letter_code
_entity_poly.pdbx_strand_id
1 'polypeptide(L)'
;MTPAIATAIGNHTLATAWTPAEVEAAVAALAAHPRVDSVARAYDDAWGRPQVRIVARDTARGDVDGVLPLFTALCSMRRTHAQAVADQEADERRDAARAAVAREEAAYRSLSREGREAMRQEGAARLRELGIEPRALVRVCNGLARGSYLADADLEAWATYEREVVRGRPRPMDLGRYVAGCVTA
;
A
#
# COMPACT_ATOMS: atom_id res chain seq x y z
N MET A 1 -19.76 6.97 -3.07
CA MET A 1 -20.09 7.23 -1.64
C MET A 1 -20.91 8.50 -1.52
N THR A 2 -22.04 8.47 -0.82
CA THR A 2 -22.84 9.68 -0.54
C THR A 2 -22.27 10.42 0.69
N PRO A 3 -22.44 11.76 0.79
CA PRO A 3 -22.02 12.51 1.97
C PRO A 3 -22.66 12.01 3.27
N ALA A 4 -23.94 11.62 3.23
CA ALA A 4 -24.66 11.10 4.40
C ALA A 4 -24.04 9.81 4.96
N ILE A 5 -23.63 8.88 4.09
CA ILE A 5 -22.93 7.66 4.53
C ILE A 5 -21.54 8.00 5.07
N ALA A 6 -20.81 8.93 4.45
CA ALA A 6 -19.52 9.36 4.95
C ALA A 6 -19.61 9.97 6.37
N THR A 7 -20.61 10.83 6.60
CA THR A 7 -20.90 11.42 7.92
C THR A 7 -21.30 10.36 8.94
N ALA A 8 -22.18 9.42 8.57
CA ALA A 8 -22.62 8.34 9.47
C ALA A 8 -21.47 7.38 9.84
N ILE A 9 -20.50 7.18 8.96
CA ILE A 9 -19.29 6.41 9.26
C ILE A 9 -18.38 7.19 10.21
N GLY A 10 -18.17 8.49 9.97
CA GLY A 10 -17.36 9.36 10.81
C GLY A 10 -16.02 8.72 11.19
N ASN A 11 -15.73 8.69 12.50
CA ASN A 11 -14.57 8.00 13.09
C ASN A 11 -14.95 6.63 13.70
N HIS A 12 -16.14 6.09 13.39
CA HIS A 12 -16.56 4.81 13.91
C HIS A 12 -15.70 3.68 13.32
N THR A 13 -15.55 2.63 14.12
CA THR A 13 -14.96 1.35 13.77
C THR A 13 -15.96 0.25 14.11
N LEU A 14 -15.64 -1.01 13.77
CA LEU A 14 -16.47 -2.16 14.13
C LEU A 14 -16.70 -2.31 15.64
N ALA A 15 -15.81 -1.75 16.48
CA ALA A 15 -15.86 -1.84 17.93
C ALA A 15 -16.39 -0.56 18.60
N THR A 16 -16.64 0.51 17.83
CA THR A 16 -17.12 1.78 18.40
C THR A 16 -18.56 1.58 18.89
N ALA A 17 -18.83 1.99 20.13
CA ALA A 17 -20.20 2.03 20.66
C ALA A 17 -21.01 3.10 19.93
N TRP A 18 -22.26 2.79 19.60
CA TRP A 18 -23.17 3.70 18.91
C TRP A 18 -24.23 4.18 19.89
N THR A 19 -24.48 5.48 19.92
CA THR A 19 -25.65 6.04 20.59
C THR A 19 -26.91 5.72 19.77
N PRO A 20 -28.10 5.68 20.40
CA PRO A 20 -29.34 5.47 19.67
C PRO A 20 -29.56 6.49 18.54
N ALA A 21 -29.20 7.75 18.75
CA ALA A 21 -29.32 8.80 17.73
C ALA A 21 -28.42 8.56 16.51
N GLU A 22 -27.18 8.10 16.73
CA GLU A 22 -26.25 7.75 15.64
C GLU A 22 -26.74 6.52 14.86
N VAL A 23 -27.32 5.53 15.54
CA VAL A 23 -27.94 4.36 14.88
C VAL A 23 -29.07 4.79 13.96
N GLU A 24 -30.01 5.61 14.45
CA GLU A 24 -31.14 6.08 13.64
C GLU A 24 -30.67 6.93 12.44
N ALA A 25 -29.69 7.83 12.66
CA ALA A 25 -29.12 8.63 11.58
C ALA A 25 -28.42 7.77 10.50
N ALA A 26 -27.71 6.72 10.92
CA ALA A 26 -27.05 5.79 10.01
C ALA A 26 -28.05 4.92 9.22
N VAL A 27 -29.12 4.45 9.86
CA VAL A 27 -30.20 3.71 9.18
C VAL A 27 -30.89 4.62 8.15
N ALA A 28 -31.17 5.88 8.50
CA ALA A 28 -31.72 6.85 7.58
C ALA A 28 -30.79 7.13 6.39
N ALA A 29 -29.48 7.23 6.63
CA ALA A 29 -28.49 7.41 5.57
C ALA A 29 -28.42 6.20 4.61
N LEU A 30 -28.57 4.98 5.12
CA LEU A 30 -28.68 3.77 4.31
C LEU A 30 -29.97 3.77 3.49
N ALA A 31 -31.11 4.08 4.12
CA ALA A 31 -32.42 4.11 3.46
C ALA A 31 -32.48 5.13 2.30
N ALA A 32 -31.78 6.26 2.46
CA ALA A 32 -31.69 7.29 1.43
C ALA A 32 -30.71 6.97 0.29
N HIS A 33 -29.92 5.89 0.39
CA HIS A 33 -28.93 5.57 -0.62
C HIS A 33 -29.60 4.94 -1.86
N PRO A 34 -29.36 5.43 -3.09
CA PRO A 34 -30.05 4.99 -4.32
C PRO A 34 -29.81 3.52 -4.74
N ARG A 35 -28.99 2.80 -3.98
CA ARG A 35 -28.65 1.38 -4.23
C ARG A 35 -29.24 0.47 -3.15
N VAL A 36 -29.97 1.03 -2.19
CA VAL A 36 -30.62 0.29 -1.10
C VAL A 36 -32.09 0.21 -1.43
N ASP A 37 -32.61 -1.01 -1.55
CA ASP A 37 -34.01 -1.29 -1.84
C ASP A 37 -34.83 -1.32 -0.54
N SER A 38 -34.25 -1.83 0.54
CA SER A 38 -34.84 -1.77 1.88
C SER A 38 -33.79 -1.86 2.97
N VAL A 39 -34.08 -1.22 4.11
CA VAL A 39 -33.28 -1.35 5.33
C VAL A 39 -34.18 -1.23 6.56
N ALA A 40 -33.95 -2.09 7.55
CA ALA A 40 -34.64 -2.06 8.83
C ALA A 40 -33.68 -2.45 9.95
N ARG A 41 -33.96 -1.95 11.16
CA ARG A 41 -33.22 -2.35 12.37
C ARG A 41 -33.45 -3.84 12.65
N ALA A 42 -32.37 -4.56 12.93
CA ALA A 42 -32.41 -5.93 13.43
C ALA A 42 -32.02 -5.96 14.92
N TYR A 43 -32.14 -7.11 15.56
CA TYR A 43 -31.62 -7.29 16.91
C TYR A 43 -30.11 -7.06 16.93
N ASP A 44 -29.64 -6.43 18.00
CA ASP A 44 -28.21 -6.25 18.22
C ASP A 44 -27.53 -7.63 18.29
N ASP A 45 -26.26 -7.68 17.90
CA ASP A 45 -25.50 -8.92 17.90
C ASP A 45 -25.21 -9.43 19.33
N ALA A 46 -24.60 -10.61 19.44
CA ALA A 46 -24.26 -11.20 20.75
C ALA A 46 -23.30 -10.33 21.60
N TRP A 47 -22.69 -9.30 21.00
CA TRP A 47 -21.81 -8.33 21.64
C TRP A 47 -22.48 -6.95 21.82
N GLY A 48 -23.80 -6.86 21.60
CA GLY A 48 -24.58 -5.63 21.74
C GLY A 48 -24.35 -4.60 20.64
N ARG A 49 -23.87 -5.00 19.46
CA ARG A 49 -23.62 -4.08 18.35
C ARG A 49 -24.86 -3.97 17.45
N PRO A 50 -25.19 -2.76 16.98
CA PRO A 50 -26.37 -2.54 16.15
C PRO A 50 -26.27 -3.29 14.82
N GLN A 51 -27.35 -3.97 14.46
CA GLN A 51 -27.50 -4.67 13.19
C GLN A 51 -28.66 -4.11 12.36
N VAL A 52 -28.57 -4.31 11.04
CA VAL A 52 -29.63 -3.97 10.10
C VAL A 52 -29.90 -5.12 9.15
N ARG A 53 -31.18 -5.38 8.88
CA ARG A 53 -31.61 -6.17 7.72
C ARG A 53 -31.59 -5.24 6.52
N ILE A 54 -30.77 -5.54 5.51
CA ILE A 54 -30.61 -4.70 4.33
C ILE A 54 -30.76 -5.52 3.05
N VAL A 55 -31.41 -4.93 2.06
CA VAL A 55 -31.43 -5.36 0.67
C VAL A 55 -30.82 -4.24 -0.16
N ALA A 56 -29.68 -4.49 -0.79
CA ALA A 56 -28.94 -3.49 -1.55
C ALA A 56 -28.21 -4.12 -2.73
N ARG A 57 -28.04 -3.35 -3.79
CA ARG A 57 -27.40 -3.78 -5.04
C ARG A 57 -26.07 -3.10 -5.27
N ASP A 58 -25.16 -3.77 -5.97
CA ASP A 58 -23.84 -3.24 -6.33
C ASP A 58 -23.09 -2.59 -5.15
N THR A 59 -23.05 -3.27 -4.01
CA THR A 59 -22.22 -2.84 -2.87
C THR A 59 -20.78 -3.32 -3.06
N ALA A 60 -19.84 -2.89 -2.22
CA ALA A 60 -18.49 -3.44 -2.20
C ALA A 60 -18.47 -4.98 -2.06
N ARG A 61 -19.53 -5.58 -1.48
CA ARG A 61 -19.69 -7.03 -1.29
C ARG A 61 -20.51 -7.70 -2.41
N GLY A 62 -20.84 -6.97 -3.48
CA GLY A 62 -21.83 -7.39 -4.47
C GLY A 62 -23.26 -7.04 -4.02
N ASP A 63 -24.23 -7.80 -4.51
CA ASP A 63 -25.61 -7.70 -4.04
C ASP A 63 -25.73 -8.29 -2.64
N VAL A 64 -26.42 -7.58 -1.76
CA VAL A 64 -26.59 -7.93 -0.36
C VAL A 64 -28.05 -8.13 -0.07
N ASP A 65 -28.39 -9.31 0.45
CA ASP A 65 -29.69 -9.63 1.00
C ASP A 65 -29.51 -10.37 2.33
N GLY A 66 -29.38 -9.62 3.43
CA GLY A 66 -29.21 -10.24 4.74
C GLY A 66 -29.16 -9.27 5.92
N VAL A 67 -28.81 -9.82 7.08
CA VAL A 67 -28.55 -9.05 8.30
C VAL A 67 -27.05 -8.80 8.41
N LEU A 68 -26.66 -7.53 8.58
CA LEU A 68 -25.27 -7.11 8.73
C LEU A 68 -25.12 -6.19 9.95
N PRO A 69 -23.95 -6.19 10.60
CA PRO A 69 -23.59 -5.11 11.51
C PRO A 69 -23.71 -3.76 10.79
N LEU A 70 -24.27 -2.76 11.46
CA LEU A 70 -24.57 -1.43 10.89
C LEU A 70 -23.33 -0.81 10.22
N PHE A 71 -22.19 -0.84 10.91
CA PHE A 71 -20.92 -0.35 10.37
C PHE A 71 -20.49 -1.07 9.08
N THR A 72 -20.70 -2.39 9.01
CA THR A 72 -20.41 -3.20 7.82
C THR A 72 -21.32 -2.83 6.67
N ALA A 73 -22.62 -2.61 6.93
CA ALA A 73 -23.57 -2.15 5.91
C ALA A 73 -23.14 -0.79 5.34
N LEU A 74 -22.84 0.19 6.20
CA LEU A 74 -22.34 1.51 5.78
C LEU A 74 -21.04 1.40 4.97
N CYS A 75 -20.07 0.61 5.43
CA CYS A 75 -18.81 0.40 4.72
C CYS A 75 -19.00 -0.24 3.34
N SER A 76 -19.94 -1.18 3.23
CA SER A 76 -20.26 -1.85 1.96
C SER A 76 -20.82 -0.86 0.94
N MET A 77 -21.51 0.20 1.38
CA MET A 77 -22.05 1.23 0.50
C MET A 77 -21.03 2.30 0.08
N ARG A 78 -19.78 2.27 0.56
CA ARG A 78 -18.76 3.27 0.19
C ARG A 78 -18.39 3.21 -1.29
N ARG A 79 -18.34 2.00 -1.85
CA ARG A 79 -17.84 1.71 -3.20
C ARG A 79 -18.82 0.79 -3.94
N THR A 80 -18.64 0.65 -5.24
CA THR A 80 -19.28 -0.40 -6.06
C THR A 80 -18.54 -1.71 -5.90
N HIS A 81 -19.12 -2.82 -6.37
CA HIS A 81 -18.43 -4.10 -6.33
C HIS A 81 -17.17 -4.07 -7.20
N ALA A 82 -17.27 -3.53 -8.41
CA ALA A 82 -16.14 -3.39 -9.32
C ALA A 82 -14.99 -2.56 -8.73
N GLN A 83 -15.30 -1.48 -8.01
CA GLN A 83 -14.29 -0.67 -7.32
C GLN A 83 -13.60 -1.46 -6.20
N ALA A 84 -14.37 -2.23 -5.41
CA ALA A 84 -13.79 -3.04 -4.34
C ALA A 84 -12.87 -4.13 -4.89
N VAL A 85 -13.23 -4.78 -5.99
CA VAL A 85 -12.38 -5.77 -6.67
C VAL A 85 -11.10 -5.12 -7.20
N ALA A 86 -11.20 -3.98 -7.88
CA ALA A 86 -10.02 -3.26 -8.39
C ALA A 86 -9.06 -2.82 -7.27
N ASP A 87 -9.60 -2.38 -6.13
CA ASP A 87 -8.80 -2.03 -4.96
C ASP A 87 -8.08 -3.25 -4.38
N GLN A 88 -8.78 -4.39 -4.27
CA GLN A 88 -8.20 -5.65 -3.82
C GLN A 88 -7.07 -6.12 -4.75
N GLU A 89 -7.27 -6.09 -6.07
CA GLU A 89 -6.24 -6.43 -7.05
C GLU A 89 -5.03 -5.48 -6.97
N ALA A 90 -5.24 -4.21 -6.66
CA ALA A 90 -4.15 -3.26 -6.44
C ALA A 90 -3.39 -3.57 -5.14
N ASP A 91 -4.08 -3.95 -4.06
CA ASP A 91 -3.46 -4.38 -2.81
C ASP A 91 -2.65 -5.67 -2.98
N GLU A 92 -3.21 -6.67 -3.66
CA GLU A 92 -2.52 -7.92 -3.97
C GLU A 92 -1.25 -7.69 -4.80
N ARG A 93 -1.30 -6.78 -5.78
CA ARG A 93 -0.09 -6.36 -6.53
C ARG A 93 0.94 -5.68 -5.65
N ARG A 94 0.53 -4.80 -4.73
CA ARG A 94 1.44 -4.15 -3.78
C ARG A 94 2.11 -5.16 -2.85
N ASP A 95 1.34 -6.11 -2.33
CA ASP A 95 1.86 -7.14 -1.43
C ASP A 95 2.74 -8.15 -2.15
N ALA A 96 2.42 -8.52 -3.40
CA ALA A 96 3.29 -9.33 -4.24
C ALA A 96 4.64 -8.64 -4.51
N ALA A 97 4.63 -7.33 -4.78
CA ALA A 97 5.86 -6.55 -4.94
C ALA A 97 6.69 -6.52 -3.65
N ARG A 98 6.06 -6.28 -2.50
CA ARG A 98 6.73 -6.32 -1.18
C ARG A 98 7.33 -7.70 -0.89
N ALA A 99 6.59 -8.78 -1.20
CA ALA A 99 7.06 -10.14 -1.02
C ALA A 99 8.24 -10.47 -1.94
N ALA A 100 8.24 -9.98 -3.19
CA ALA A 100 9.37 -10.14 -4.09
C ALA A 100 10.63 -9.46 -3.53
N VAL A 101 10.52 -8.20 -3.09
CA VAL A 101 11.62 -7.48 -2.42
C VAL A 101 12.12 -8.24 -1.20
N ALA A 102 11.22 -8.76 -0.35
CA ALA A 102 11.58 -9.54 0.82
C ALA A 102 12.31 -10.86 0.48
N ARG A 103 11.89 -11.56 -0.59
CA ARG A 103 12.58 -12.77 -1.08
C ARG A 103 13.99 -12.47 -1.57
N GLU A 104 14.15 -11.38 -2.33
CA GLU A 104 15.48 -10.92 -2.74
C GLU A 104 16.33 -10.53 -1.51
N GLU A 105 15.72 -9.95 -0.48
CA GLU A 105 16.41 -9.65 0.79
C GLU A 105 16.94 -10.91 1.46
N ALA A 106 16.10 -11.92 1.60
CA ALA A 106 16.48 -13.19 2.17
C ALA A 106 17.61 -13.84 1.37
N ALA A 107 17.50 -13.87 0.04
CA ALA A 107 18.52 -14.43 -0.85
C ALA A 107 19.88 -13.73 -0.69
N TYR A 108 19.91 -12.39 -0.65
CA TYR A 108 21.15 -11.64 -0.43
C TYR A 108 21.75 -11.90 0.96
N ARG A 109 20.91 -11.99 2.00
CA ARG A 109 21.37 -12.29 3.36
C ARG A 109 21.94 -13.71 3.48
N SER A 110 21.43 -14.67 2.71
CA SER A 110 21.97 -16.04 2.68
C SER A 110 23.30 -16.19 1.94
N LEU A 111 23.74 -15.18 1.17
CA LEU A 111 25.02 -15.26 0.48
C LEU A 111 26.20 -15.25 1.46
N SER A 112 27.22 -16.05 1.13
CA SER A 112 28.54 -16.01 1.76
C SER A 112 29.22 -14.65 1.52
N ARG A 113 30.27 -14.35 2.29
CA ARG A 113 31.06 -13.12 2.11
C ARG A 113 31.61 -12.99 0.68
N GLU A 114 32.09 -14.10 0.11
CA GLU A 114 32.58 -14.18 -1.27
C GLU A 114 31.46 -13.98 -2.29
N GLY A 115 30.29 -14.61 -2.09
CA GLY A 115 29.15 -14.43 -2.98
C GLY A 115 28.65 -12.98 -3.01
N ARG A 116 28.68 -12.29 -1.85
CA ARG A 116 28.35 -10.85 -1.80
C ARG A 116 29.41 -9.98 -2.47
N GLU A 117 30.68 -10.37 -2.42
CA GLU A 117 31.77 -9.65 -3.10
C GLU A 117 31.69 -9.83 -4.62
N ALA A 118 31.46 -11.05 -5.11
CA ALA A 118 31.27 -11.32 -6.53
C ALA A 118 30.10 -10.52 -7.12
N MET A 119 28.95 -10.47 -6.43
CA MET A 119 27.82 -9.64 -6.85
C MET A 119 28.15 -8.14 -6.89
N ARG A 120 28.97 -7.63 -5.95
CA ARG A 120 29.42 -6.23 -5.98
C ARG A 120 30.32 -5.96 -7.18
N GLN A 121 31.26 -6.85 -7.46
CA GLN A 121 32.18 -6.70 -8.59
C GLN A 121 31.45 -6.75 -9.93
N GLU A 122 30.45 -7.63 -10.07
CA GLU A 122 29.59 -7.71 -11.24
C GLU A 122 28.78 -6.41 -11.44
N GLY A 123 28.14 -5.92 -10.37
CA GLY A 123 27.48 -4.61 -10.41
C GLY A 123 28.45 -3.50 -10.82
N ALA A 124 29.67 -3.52 -10.30
CA ALA A 124 30.69 -2.50 -10.58
C ALA A 124 31.19 -2.54 -12.02
N ALA A 125 31.23 -3.72 -12.63
CA ALA A 125 31.50 -3.86 -14.06
C ALA A 125 30.36 -3.23 -14.89
N ARG A 126 29.10 -3.54 -14.58
CA ARG A 126 27.94 -3.00 -15.31
C ARG A 126 27.82 -1.48 -15.21
N LEU A 127 28.03 -0.90 -14.02
CA LEU A 127 28.02 0.57 -13.89
C LEU A 127 29.13 1.22 -14.72
N ARG A 128 30.31 0.60 -14.78
CA ARG A 128 31.42 1.08 -15.63
C ARG A 128 31.08 0.97 -17.11
N GLU A 129 30.47 -0.13 -17.55
CA GLU A 129 29.99 -0.29 -18.94
C GLU A 129 28.97 0.79 -19.33
N LEU A 130 28.14 1.22 -18.38
CA LEU A 130 27.16 2.29 -18.55
C LEU A 130 27.75 3.70 -18.37
N GLY A 131 29.05 3.83 -18.09
CA GLY A 131 29.71 5.11 -17.84
C GLY A 131 29.31 5.80 -16.54
N ILE A 132 28.71 5.07 -15.59
CA ILE A 132 28.26 5.60 -14.31
C ILE A 132 29.40 5.50 -13.29
N GLU A 133 29.97 6.65 -12.96
CA GLU A 133 31.05 6.76 -11.97
C GLU A 133 30.51 6.63 -10.53
N PRO A 134 31.10 5.75 -9.68
CA PRO A 134 30.66 5.59 -8.29
C PRO A 134 30.65 6.90 -7.46
N ARG A 135 31.58 7.81 -7.75
CA ARG A 135 31.63 9.14 -7.10
C ARG A 135 30.47 10.03 -7.51
N ALA A 136 29.92 9.87 -8.72
CA ALA A 136 28.72 10.59 -9.15
C ALA A 136 27.53 10.16 -8.28
N LEU A 137 27.36 8.85 -8.06
CA LEU A 137 26.28 8.32 -7.21
C LEU A 137 26.32 8.85 -5.78
N VAL A 138 27.51 9.06 -5.19
CA VAL A 138 27.64 9.67 -3.86
C VAL A 138 27.13 11.12 -3.84
N ARG A 139 27.45 11.88 -4.89
CA ARG A 139 26.97 13.25 -5.06
C ARG A 139 25.45 13.29 -5.17
N VAL A 140 24.88 12.41 -5.99
CA VAL A 140 23.43 12.29 -6.19
C VAL A 140 22.74 11.90 -4.89
N CYS A 141 23.24 10.89 -4.18
CA CYS A 141 22.72 10.48 -2.87
C CYS A 141 22.70 11.64 -1.87
N ASN A 142 23.78 12.43 -1.80
CA ASN A 142 23.86 13.58 -0.91
C ASN A 142 22.91 14.71 -1.34
N GLY A 143 22.72 14.92 -2.64
CA GLY A 143 21.75 15.88 -3.17
C GLY A 143 20.31 15.49 -2.84
N LEU A 144 19.95 14.22 -3.04
CA LEU A 144 18.63 13.67 -2.66
C LEU A 144 18.37 13.84 -1.17
N ALA A 145 19.34 13.50 -0.31
CA ALA A 145 19.21 13.64 1.14
C ALA A 145 19.04 15.10 1.60
N ARG A 146 19.55 16.06 0.80
CA ARG A 146 19.43 17.50 1.07
C ARG A 146 18.21 18.14 0.40
N GLY A 147 17.43 17.40 -0.38
CA GLY A 147 16.33 17.94 -1.18
C GLY A 147 16.80 18.92 -2.25
N SER A 148 18.04 18.79 -2.73
CA SER A 148 18.59 19.64 -3.80
C SER A 148 18.03 19.25 -5.17
N TYR A 149 17.94 20.22 -6.07
CA TYR A 149 17.67 19.94 -7.48
C TYR A 149 18.84 19.16 -8.08
N LEU A 150 18.52 18.09 -8.83
CA LEU A 150 19.46 17.21 -9.49
C LEU A 150 19.13 17.18 -10.98
N ALA A 151 20.14 17.02 -11.83
CA ALA A 151 19.93 16.86 -13.25
C ALA A 151 19.23 15.52 -13.55
N ASP A 152 18.43 15.45 -14.61
CA ASP A 152 17.71 14.22 -14.98
C ASP A 152 18.68 13.04 -15.21
N ALA A 153 19.83 13.30 -15.85
CA ALA A 153 20.88 12.29 -16.05
C ALA A 153 21.42 11.72 -14.73
N ASP A 154 21.51 12.55 -13.68
CA ASP A 154 21.95 12.12 -12.35
C ASP A 154 20.88 11.23 -11.68
N LEU A 155 19.60 11.56 -11.87
CA LEU A 155 18.48 10.76 -11.39
C LEU A 155 18.36 9.43 -12.15
N GLU A 156 18.61 9.41 -13.44
CA GLU A 156 18.67 8.18 -14.26
C GLU A 156 19.84 7.28 -13.84
N ALA A 157 21.02 7.86 -13.58
CA ALA A 157 22.16 7.13 -13.05
C ALA A 157 21.85 6.53 -11.67
N TRP A 158 21.17 7.27 -10.80
CA TRP A 158 20.71 6.79 -9.49
C TRP A 158 19.68 5.66 -9.60
N ALA A 159 18.68 5.81 -10.47
CA ALA A 159 17.68 4.78 -10.73
C ALA A 159 18.32 3.50 -11.29
N THR A 160 19.32 3.65 -12.15
CA THR A 160 20.10 2.54 -12.70
C THR A 160 20.93 1.85 -11.62
N TYR A 161 21.61 2.60 -10.75
CA TYR A 161 22.29 2.04 -9.58
C TYR A 161 21.32 1.29 -8.66
N GLU A 162 20.18 1.90 -8.36
CA GLU A 162 19.17 1.30 -7.51
C GLU A 162 18.62 0.01 -8.12
N ARG A 163 18.38 -0.04 -9.43
CA ARG A 163 17.88 -1.23 -10.13
C ARG A 163 18.93 -2.33 -10.28
N GLU A 164 20.13 -2.00 -10.77
CA GLU A 164 21.13 -2.99 -11.17
C GLU A 164 21.97 -3.48 -9.98
N VAL A 165 22.25 -2.59 -9.02
CA VAL A 165 23.14 -2.89 -7.89
C VAL A 165 22.36 -3.15 -6.61
N VAL A 166 21.39 -2.28 -6.32
CA VAL A 166 20.62 -2.37 -5.07
C VAL A 166 19.34 -3.20 -5.24
N ARG A 167 18.96 -3.51 -6.49
CA ARG A 167 17.74 -4.22 -6.90
C ARG A 167 16.47 -3.68 -6.23
N GLY A 168 16.27 -2.36 -6.35
CA GLY A 168 15.06 -1.68 -5.87
C GLY A 168 14.97 -1.54 -4.35
N ARG A 169 16.11 -1.48 -3.64
CA ARG A 169 16.09 -1.18 -2.19
C ARG A 169 16.60 0.23 -1.90
N PRO A 170 15.99 0.93 -0.94
CA PRO A 170 16.53 2.17 -0.41
C PRO A 170 17.60 1.85 0.64
N ARG A 171 18.81 1.47 0.23
CA ARG A 171 19.96 1.38 1.16
C ARG A 171 21.13 2.25 0.71
N PRO A 172 21.06 3.57 0.99
CA PRO A 172 22.18 4.49 0.77
C PRO A 172 23.51 4.00 1.38
N MET A 173 23.46 3.24 2.49
CA MET A 173 24.67 2.73 3.16
C MET A 173 25.42 1.64 2.38
N ASP A 174 24.77 0.93 1.45
CA ASP A 174 25.48 -0.07 0.64
C ASP A 174 26.32 0.59 -0.47
N LEU A 175 26.03 1.86 -0.83
CA LEU A 175 26.89 2.66 -1.71
C LEU A 175 28.28 2.88 -1.10
N GLY A 176 28.36 3.13 0.21
CA GLY A 176 29.65 3.31 0.89
C GLY A 176 30.55 2.08 0.81
N ARG A 177 29.98 0.87 0.94
CA ARG A 177 30.70 -0.40 0.78
C ARG A 177 31.16 -0.62 -0.66
N TYR A 178 30.32 -0.19 -1.60
CA TYR A 178 30.59 -0.35 -3.02
C TYR A 178 31.70 0.59 -3.51
N VAL A 179 31.66 1.86 -3.09
CA VAL A 179 32.72 2.83 -3.34
C VAL A 179 34.03 2.36 -2.71
N ALA A 180 34.00 1.87 -1.47
CA ALA A 180 35.20 1.32 -0.82
C ALA A 180 35.84 0.16 -1.60
N GLY A 181 35.03 -0.73 -2.18
CA GLY A 181 35.52 -1.81 -3.05
C GLY A 181 36.00 -1.36 -4.43
N CYS A 182 35.52 -0.22 -4.94
CA CYS A 182 36.02 0.38 -6.19
C CYS A 182 37.35 1.15 -6.00
N VAL A 183 37.68 1.53 -4.76
CA VAL A 183 38.89 2.30 -4.42
C VAL A 183 40.11 1.40 -4.20
N THR A 184 39.95 0.07 -4.18
CA THR A 184 41.05 -0.89 -3.96
C THR A 184 41.71 -1.39 -5.25
N ALA A 185 41.86 -0.54 -6.27
CA ALA A 185 42.66 -0.83 -7.47
C ALA A 185 43.87 0.11 -7.55
#